data_AF-A0A7D0P9Q8-F1
#
_entry.id   AF-A0A7D0P9Q8-F1
#
_cell.length_a   1.000
_cell.length_b   1.000
_cell.length_c   1.000
_cell.angle_alpha   90.00
_cell.angle_beta   90.00
_cell.angle_gamma   90.00
#
_symmetry.space_group_name_H-M   'P 1'
#
loop_
_entity.id
_entity.type
_entity.pdbx_description
1 polymer ?
#
loop_
_entity_poly.entity_id
_entity_poly.type
_entity_poly.pdbx_seq_one_letter_code
_entity_poly.pdbx_strand_id
1 'polypeptide(L)'
;MSLFFNNDDGVHLDRLNAEQMGKRGIFINVKPVANDNGSLQQLEHQPPSFIQFSRNNLGISPASGRESVAKTPLKKNIIFDCLKPIYNFLRAFGVFPLSRSNESSEFQFRIQSPVMIYSLAIFVIFLIYSGYSLVQRITIVQELGGRFEEAVIAYLFIVNLLPIIIVPLMWYESRKVAGILNSMMDFETIYNKTAGKSLHVDLQTKATVISLLLPLLSAGSVVLTHYVTVIKSEETKIEKTFLLQVLPYCYLDTLTYMMGAYWYLACEALSSMAMVLSEDFQKALRHIGPARYVSNYRALWLRLSKMCRDFGTATCYTFTFISLYLFFIITLSIYGLMSQISEGFGVKDIGLAITAACSVCLLFFICDTSHNASHNVRTMFQKKILMVELGWMNSDAQTEINMFLRSTEMNTASINLGGFFDVNRTLFKSLLATMVTYLVVLLQFQISIPEDPAVAVIKRNISVHES
;
A
#
# COMPACT_ATOMS: atom_id res chain seq x y z
N MET A 1 8.72 -43.93 10.95
CA MET A 1 10.04 -44.27 10.38
C MET A 1 11.01 -43.20 10.86
N SER A 2 11.81 -43.54 11.88
CA SER A 2 12.75 -42.67 12.58
C SER A 2 14.03 -42.45 11.77
N LEU A 3 14.61 -41.26 11.81
CA LEU A 3 16.06 -41.10 11.70
C LEU A 3 16.51 -39.84 12.47
N PHE A 4 17.25 -40.09 13.55
CA PHE A 4 18.06 -39.17 14.31
C PHE A 4 19.24 -38.68 13.46
N PHE A 5 19.63 -37.41 13.62
CA PHE A 5 21.03 -37.00 13.52
C PHE A 5 21.36 -35.95 14.60
N ASN A 6 22.50 -36.19 15.25
CA ASN A 6 23.11 -35.47 16.36
C ASN A 6 23.33 -33.98 16.08
N ASN A 7 23.06 -33.16 17.11
CA ASN A 7 23.63 -31.83 17.29
C ASN A 7 24.98 -31.98 18.00
N ASP A 8 26.10 -31.65 17.37
CA ASP A 8 27.34 -31.32 18.11
C ASP A 8 28.38 -30.43 17.37
N ASP A 9 28.03 -29.78 16.25
CA ASP A 9 28.99 -28.92 15.51
C ASP A 9 28.77 -27.39 15.70
N GLY A 10 27.92 -26.99 16.65
CA GLY A 10 27.51 -25.57 16.81
C GLY A 10 28.44 -24.68 17.64
N VAL A 11 29.35 -25.24 18.44
CA VAL A 11 30.05 -24.46 19.49
C VAL A 11 31.44 -23.94 19.05
N HIS A 12 31.97 -24.41 17.93
CA HIS A 12 33.30 -23.99 17.45
C HIS A 12 33.31 -22.85 16.42
N LEU A 13 32.16 -22.47 15.85
CA LEU A 13 32.09 -21.39 14.86
C LEU A 13 31.86 -19.99 15.47
N ASP A 14 31.26 -19.90 16.66
CA ASP A 14 30.99 -18.62 17.32
C ASP A 14 32.24 -17.95 17.92
N ARG A 15 33.34 -18.70 18.07
CA ARG A 15 34.61 -18.18 18.62
C ARG A 15 35.51 -17.52 17.58
N LEU A 16 35.27 -17.72 16.28
CA LEU A 16 36.05 -17.11 15.19
C LEU A 16 35.48 -15.77 14.71
N ASN A 17 34.21 -15.47 14.99
CA ASN A 17 33.56 -14.22 14.58
C ASN A 17 33.73 -13.06 15.57
N ALA A 18 34.14 -13.33 16.81
CA ALA A 18 34.37 -12.28 17.82
C ALA A 18 35.70 -11.52 17.64
N GLU A 19 36.71 -12.12 16.99
CA GLU A 19 38.03 -11.49 16.80
C GLU A 19 38.14 -10.59 15.55
N GLN A 20 37.14 -10.58 14.66
CA GLN A 20 37.16 -9.74 13.45
C GLN A 20 36.34 -8.44 13.53
N MET A 21 35.58 -8.21 14.61
CA MET A 21 34.84 -6.95 14.83
C MET A 21 35.69 -5.82 15.46
N GLY A 22 37.01 -5.97 15.56
CA GLY A 22 37.90 -4.97 16.18
C GLY A 22 38.58 -3.96 15.24
N LYS A 23 38.46 -4.07 13.92
CA LYS A 23 39.20 -3.20 12.97
C LYS A 23 38.40 -2.88 11.72
N ARG A 24 37.63 -1.79 11.73
CA ARG A 24 37.33 -0.90 10.58
C ARG A 24 36.43 0.26 11.00
N GLY A 25 37.00 1.20 11.75
CA GLY A 25 36.47 2.54 11.92
C GLY A 25 37.56 3.54 11.57
N ILE A 26 37.77 3.82 10.28
CA ILE A 26 38.66 4.90 9.84
C ILE A 26 37.79 6.15 9.71
N PHE A 27 37.67 6.88 10.82
CA PHE A 27 37.22 8.28 10.81
C PHE A 27 38.42 9.15 10.43
N ILE A 28 38.28 9.94 9.36
CA ILE A 28 39.25 10.98 9.00
C ILE A 28 39.06 12.13 9.99
N ASN A 29 39.96 12.19 10.97
CA ASN A 29 40.04 13.27 11.95
C ASN A 29 41.10 14.26 11.46
N VAL A 30 40.68 15.39 10.87
CA VAL A 30 41.60 16.45 10.45
C VAL A 30 41.86 17.36 11.66
N LYS A 31 43.05 17.25 12.24
CA LYS A 31 43.58 18.15 13.26
C LYS A 31 44.47 19.19 12.56
N PRO A 32 44.28 20.50 12.76
CA PRO A 32 45.18 21.49 12.20
C PRO A 32 46.49 21.52 12.99
N VAL A 33 47.60 21.58 12.26
CA VAL A 33 48.96 21.78 12.78
C VAL A 33 49.11 23.25 13.16
N ALA A 34 49.44 23.50 14.42
CA ALA A 34 49.86 24.81 14.90
C ALA A 34 51.29 25.07 14.43
N ASN A 35 51.52 26.23 13.82
CA ASN A 35 52.85 26.84 13.74
C ASN A 35 52.73 28.23 14.34
N ASP A 36 53.41 28.41 15.47
CA ASP A 36 53.60 29.65 16.20
C ASP A 36 54.72 30.46 15.52
N ASN A 37 54.48 31.76 15.34
CA ASN A 37 55.35 32.86 15.78
C ASN A 37 55.07 34.14 14.98
N GLY A 38 54.56 35.16 15.66
CA GLY A 38 54.48 36.52 15.13
C GLY A 38 53.45 37.43 15.81
N SER A 39 53.63 37.70 17.11
CA SER A 39 53.12 38.87 17.84
C SER A 39 53.31 40.18 17.02
N LEU A 40 52.55 41.27 17.11
CA LEU A 40 51.68 41.87 18.13
C LEU A 40 51.09 43.14 17.48
N GLN A 41 49.80 43.46 17.69
CA GLN A 41 49.29 44.81 18.05
C GLN A 41 47.77 45.00 17.75
N GLN A 42 47.04 45.23 18.84
CA GLN A 42 45.92 46.17 19.06
C GLN A 42 44.83 46.37 17.97
N LEU A 43 43.55 46.05 18.29
CA LEU A 43 42.55 46.97 18.89
C LEU A 43 41.11 46.44 18.77
N GLU A 44 40.36 46.67 19.86
CA GLU A 44 38.91 46.98 19.93
C GLU A 44 37.81 45.90 19.85
N HIS A 45 36.93 45.98 20.85
CA HIS A 45 35.66 45.26 21.00
C HIS A 45 34.57 45.84 20.08
N GLN A 46 34.05 45.04 19.14
CA GLN A 46 32.65 45.10 18.70
C GLN A 46 32.27 43.80 17.96
N PRO A 47 31.12 43.15 18.23
CA PRO A 47 30.73 41.92 17.53
C PRO A 47 30.20 42.24 16.13
N PRO A 48 30.62 41.54 15.05
CA PRO A 48 30.20 41.87 13.71
C PRO A 48 28.84 41.25 13.36
N SER A 49 28.04 42.11 12.75
CA SER A 49 26.81 41.90 12.02
C SER A 49 26.92 40.86 10.90
N PHE A 50 25.83 40.10 10.74
CA PHE A 50 25.48 39.25 9.60
C PHE A 50 25.72 39.97 8.25
N ILE A 51 26.59 39.42 7.40
CA ILE A 51 26.79 39.90 6.02
C ILE A 51 25.97 39.06 5.04
N GLN A 52 24.98 39.73 4.44
CA GLN A 52 24.32 39.37 3.20
C GLN A 52 25.35 39.26 2.06
N PHE A 53 25.36 38.14 1.33
CA PHE A 53 26.06 38.08 0.06
C PHE A 53 25.20 38.71 -1.06
N SER A 54 25.72 39.82 -1.55
CA SER A 54 25.18 40.67 -2.60
C SER A 54 25.33 40.05 -3.99
N ARG A 55 24.34 40.36 -4.84
CA ARG A 55 24.30 40.16 -6.28
C ARG A 55 25.36 41.01 -6.98
N ASN A 56 26.08 40.43 -7.93
CA ASN A 56 26.86 41.19 -8.90
C ASN A 56 25.96 41.71 -10.04
N ASN A 57 26.07 43.02 -10.28
CA ASN A 57 25.50 43.76 -11.39
C ASN A 57 26.27 43.50 -12.70
N LEU A 58 25.55 43.20 -13.78
CA LEU A 58 25.92 43.60 -15.13
C LEU A 58 24.85 44.61 -15.58
N GLY A 59 25.30 45.82 -15.90
CA GLY A 59 24.46 47.01 -16.01
C GLY A 59 23.56 47.05 -17.23
N ILE A 60 22.33 47.52 -17.02
CA ILE A 60 21.47 48.21 -18.00
C ILE A 60 20.64 49.24 -17.19
N SER A 61 20.65 50.50 -17.62
CA SER A 61 19.86 51.60 -17.03
C SER A 61 18.36 51.50 -17.44
N PRO A 62 17.42 52.19 -16.76
CA PRO A 62 16.02 51.81 -16.70
C PRO A 62 15.23 52.29 -17.91
N ALA A 63 14.50 51.37 -18.55
CA ALA A 63 13.43 51.71 -19.48
C ALA A 63 12.09 51.28 -18.88
N SER A 64 11.25 52.28 -18.63
CA SER A 64 9.83 52.18 -18.29
C SER A 64 9.09 51.21 -19.21
N GLY A 65 8.35 50.26 -18.63
CA GLY A 65 7.38 49.45 -19.36
C GLY A 65 6.70 48.45 -18.43
N ARG A 66 5.39 48.57 -18.26
CA ARG A 66 4.54 47.59 -17.57
C ARG A 66 4.73 46.19 -18.18
N GLU A 67 5.46 45.32 -17.50
CA GLU A 67 5.40 43.88 -17.78
C GLU A 67 4.39 43.23 -16.85
N SER A 68 3.28 42.83 -17.47
CA SER A 68 2.28 41.93 -16.94
C SER A 68 2.94 40.75 -16.23
N VAL A 69 2.48 40.47 -15.01
CA VAL A 69 2.73 39.24 -14.26
C VAL A 69 2.58 38.04 -15.20
N ALA A 70 3.72 37.52 -15.67
CA ALA A 70 3.76 36.30 -16.45
C ALA A 70 3.30 35.17 -15.53
N LYS A 71 2.06 34.71 -15.71
CA LYS A 71 1.58 33.45 -15.15
C LYS A 71 2.57 32.37 -15.57
N THR A 72 3.38 31.90 -14.63
CA THR A 72 4.20 30.71 -14.83
C THR A 72 3.25 29.60 -15.29
N PRO A 73 3.48 28.93 -16.43
CA PRO A 73 2.55 27.93 -16.92
C PRO A 73 2.38 26.85 -15.86
N LEU A 74 1.13 26.52 -15.54
CA LEU A 74 0.77 25.47 -14.60
C LEU A 74 1.61 24.22 -14.90
N LYS A 75 2.38 23.76 -13.92
CA LYS A 75 3.08 22.48 -13.94
C LYS A 75 2.03 21.40 -14.22
N LYS A 76 2.03 20.83 -15.43
CA LYS A 76 1.15 19.71 -15.79
C LYS A 76 1.67 18.49 -15.03
N ASN A 77 0.86 17.93 -14.13
CA ASN A 77 1.23 16.80 -13.28
C ASN A 77 0.62 15.54 -13.88
N ILE A 78 1.28 14.94 -14.87
CA ILE A 78 0.69 13.87 -15.68
C ILE A 78 0.38 12.66 -14.81
N ILE A 79 1.29 12.28 -13.92
CA ILE A 79 1.09 11.12 -13.02
C ILE A 79 -0.12 11.34 -12.12
N PHE A 80 -0.24 12.54 -11.54
CA PHE A 80 -1.36 12.87 -10.66
C PHE A 80 -2.68 12.91 -11.43
N ASP A 81 -2.69 13.49 -12.64
CA ASP A 81 -3.89 13.59 -13.46
C ASP A 81 -4.40 12.19 -13.87
N CYS A 82 -3.51 11.22 -14.08
CA CYS A 82 -3.89 9.83 -14.32
C CYS A 82 -4.55 9.17 -13.08
N LEU A 83 -4.09 9.48 -11.88
CA LEU A 83 -4.60 8.92 -10.62
C LEU A 83 -5.73 9.76 -10.00
N LYS A 84 -6.06 10.91 -10.58
CA LYS A 84 -7.07 11.84 -10.08
C LYS A 84 -8.45 11.20 -9.84
N PRO A 85 -8.98 10.29 -10.68
CA PRO A 85 -10.28 9.67 -10.43
C PRO A 85 -10.35 8.96 -9.08
N ILE A 86 -9.34 8.15 -8.74
CA ILE A 86 -9.33 7.40 -7.47
C ILE A 86 -9.17 8.32 -6.27
N TYR A 87 -8.33 9.37 -6.37
CA TYR A 87 -8.18 10.36 -5.29
C TYR A 87 -9.44 11.17 -5.06
N ASN A 88 -10.13 11.57 -6.13
CA ASN A 88 -11.40 12.28 -6.02
C ASN A 88 -12.47 11.41 -5.36
N PHE A 89 -12.53 10.12 -5.70
CA PHE A 89 -13.45 9.18 -5.07
C PHE A 89 -13.16 9.04 -3.57
N LEU A 90 -11.91 8.75 -3.19
CA LEU A 90 -11.53 8.60 -1.78
C LEU A 90 -11.73 9.90 -0.98
N ARG A 91 -11.59 11.05 -1.63
CA ARG A 91 -11.91 12.36 -1.03
C ARG A 91 -13.42 12.54 -0.82
N ALA A 92 -14.25 12.14 -1.79
CA ALA A 92 -15.70 12.17 -1.66
C ALA A 92 -16.20 11.21 -0.55
N PHE A 93 -15.51 10.09 -0.36
CA PHE A 93 -15.79 9.13 0.72
C PHE A 93 -15.29 9.57 2.11
N GLY A 94 -14.64 10.74 2.21
CA GLY A 94 -14.12 11.28 3.47
C GLY A 94 -12.79 10.66 3.93
N VAL A 95 -12.21 9.74 3.16
CA VAL A 95 -10.99 8.99 3.52
C VAL A 95 -9.73 9.82 3.30
N PHE A 96 -9.73 10.67 2.28
CA PHE A 96 -8.52 11.35 1.78
C PHE A 96 -8.59 12.88 1.94
N PRO A 97 -8.24 13.43 3.12
CA PRO A 97 -8.34 14.85 3.43
C PRO A 97 -7.13 15.67 2.90
N LEU A 98 -6.71 15.44 1.66
CA LEU A 98 -5.63 16.22 1.05
C LEU A 98 -6.17 17.50 0.39
N SER A 99 -5.51 18.61 0.68
CA SER A 99 -5.75 19.89 0.02
C SER A 99 -4.55 20.25 -0.85
N ARG A 100 -4.81 20.85 -2.01
CA ARG A 100 -3.75 21.42 -2.85
C ARG A 100 -3.61 22.89 -2.46
N SER A 101 -2.39 23.33 -2.18
CA SER A 101 -2.12 24.75 -1.95
C SER A 101 -2.32 25.52 -3.26
N ASN A 102 -3.12 26.58 -3.23
CA ASN A 102 -3.36 27.44 -4.40
C ASN A 102 -2.10 28.18 -4.86
N GLU A 103 -1.11 28.36 -3.97
CA GLU A 103 0.09 29.15 -4.25
C GLU A 103 1.26 28.28 -4.73
N SER A 104 1.47 27.10 -4.16
CA SER A 104 2.63 26.24 -4.47
C SER A 104 2.31 25.01 -5.33
N SER A 105 1.03 24.75 -5.63
CA SER A 105 0.58 23.53 -6.33
C SER A 105 0.92 22.22 -5.58
N GLU A 106 1.49 22.29 -4.37
CA GLU A 106 1.87 21.14 -3.54
C GLU A 106 0.68 20.57 -2.77
N PHE A 107 0.76 19.26 -2.51
CA PHE A 107 -0.17 18.56 -1.63
C PHE A 107 0.23 18.80 -0.18
N GLN A 108 -0.72 19.28 0.62
CA GLN A 108 -0.54 19.48 2.05
C GLN A 108 -1.74 18.89 2.82
N PHE A 109 -1.44 18.19 3.90
CA PHE A 109 -2.43 17.79 4.89
C PHE A 109 -2.46 18.83 6.02
N ARG A 110 -3.60 19.47 6.21
CA ARG A 110 -3.85 20.39 7.33
C ARG A 110 -5.10 19.93 8.08
N ILE A 111 -4.95 19.78 9.39
CA ILE A 111 -6.03 19.33 10.28
C ILE A 111 -7.20 20.33 10.27
N GLN A 112 -6.91 21.63 10.22
CA GLN A 112 -7.91 22.70 10.14
C GLN A 112 -8.32 23.06 8.70
N SER A 113 -8.37 22.08 7.80
CA SER A 113 -8.85 22.31 6.42
C SER A 113 -10.36 22.04 6.30
N PRO A 114 -11.08 22.75 5.40
CA PRO A 114 -12.49 22.47 5.17
C PRO A 114 -12.74 21.03 4.68
N VAL A 115 -11.75 20.45 3.98
CA VAL A 115 -11.79 19.05 3.53
C VAL A 115 -11.73 18.09 4.72
N MET A 116 -10.90 18.37 5.72
CA MET A 116 -10.83 17.56 6.93
C MET A 116 -12.13 17.64 7.75
N ILE A 117 -12.77 18.81 7.83
CA ILE A 117 -14.05 18.96 8.52
C ILE A 117 -15.15 18.13 7.82
N TYR A 118 -15.20 18.17 6.48
CA TYR A 118 -16.11 17.33 5.69
C TYR A 118 -15.85 15.84 5.92
N SER A 119 -14.58 15.42 5.84
CA SER A 119 -14.16 14.05 6.13
C SER A 119 -14.56 13.59 7.53
N LEU A 120 -14.39 14.46 8.54
CA LEU A 120 -14.77 14.19 9.92
C LEU A 120 -16.28 14.03 10.07
N ALA A 121 -17.07 14.89 9.43
CA ALA A 121 -18.54 14.79 9.47
C ALA A 121 -19.03 13.47 8.87
N ILE A 122 -18.52 13.07 7.70
CA ILE A 122 -18.85 11.79 7.07
C ILE A 122 -18.45 10.62 7.97
N PHE A 123 -17.23 10.64 8.51
CA PHE A 123 -16.75 9.58 9.38
C PHE A 123 -17.62 9.43 10.64
N VAL A 124 -18.00 10.53 11.30
CA VAL A 124 -18.89 10.48 12.48
C VAL A 124 -20.25 9.89 12.13
N ILE A 125 -20.83 10.28 11.00
CA ILE A 125 -22.11 9.73 10.53
C ILE A 125 -22.02 8.21 10.35
N PHE A 126 -21.02 7.74 9.60
CA PHE A 126 -20.84 6.29 9.38
C PHE A 126 -20.41 5.54 10.64
N LEU A 127 -19.68 6.18 11.56
CA LEU A 127 -19.33 5.60 12.85
C LEU A 127 -20.56 5.35 13.73
N ILE A 128 -21.49 6.30 13.76
CA ILE A 128 -22.77 6.15 14.48
C ILE A 128 -23.58 5.01 13.86
N TYR A 129 -23.70 4.98 12.52
CA TYR A 129 -24.44 3.91 11.85
C TYR A 129 -23.81 2.53 12.02
N SER A 130 -22.49 2.41 11.87
CA SER A 130 -21.76 1.17 12.12
C SER A 130 -21.86 0.73 13.58
N GLY A 131 -21.82 1.67 14.54
CA GLY A 131 -22.02 1.38 15.96
C GLY A 131 -23.43 0.87 16.26
N TYR A 132 -24.46 1.48 15.66
CA TYR A 132 -25.83 0.99 15.76
C TYR A 132 -25.98 -0.42 15.19
N SER A 133 -25.48 -0.66 13.98
CA SER A 133 -25.48 -1.99 13.37
C SER A 133 -24.71 -3.02 14.20
N LEU A 134 -23.59 -2.63 14.81
CA LEU A 134 -22.80 -3.52 15.68
C LEU A 134 -23.58 -3.96 16.91
N VAL A 135 -24.21 -3.02 17.63
CA VAL A 135 -25.02 -3.33 18.82
C VAL A 135 -26.16 -4.27 18.46
N GLN A 136 -26.89 -3.99 17.37
CA GLN A 136 -27.96 -4.87 16.91
C GLN A 136 -27.47 -6.28 16.60
N ARG A 137 -26.31 -6.43 15.93
CA ARG A 137 -25.75 -7.74 15.60
C ARG A 137 -25.29 -8.49 16.83
N ILE A 138 -24.71 -7.81 17.81
CA ILE A 138 -24.29 -8.44 19.08
C ILE A 138 -25.51 -8.99 19.82
N THR A 139 -26.62 -8.25 19.90
CA THR A 139 -27.86 -8.74 20.53
C THR A 139 -28.39 -10.00 19.82
N ILE A 140 -28.42 -9.99 18.48
CA ILE A 140 -28.86 -11.16 17.70
C ILE A 140 -27.93 -12.37 17.94
N VAL A 141 -26.61 -12.16 17.99
CA VAL A 141 -25.63 -13.23 18.27
C VAL A 141 -25.83 -13.83 19.67
N GLN A 142 -26.17 -13.01 20.66
CA GLN A 142 -26.42 -13.46 22.03
C GLN A 142 -27.71 -14.28 22.17
N GLU A 143 -28.71 -14.02 21.33
CA GLU A 143 -30.00 -14.73 21.31
C GLU A 143 -29.93 -16.05 20.53
N LEU A 144 -28.96 -16.22 19.62
CA LEU A 144 -28.71 -17.44 18.85
C LEU A 144 -28.05 -18.53 19.72
N GLY A 145 -28.84 -19.16 20.58
CA GLY A 145 -28.40 -20.24 21.46
C GLY A 145 -28.45 -21.64 20.83
N GLY A 146 -27.57 -22.00 19.87
CA GLY A 146 -27.38 -23.44 19.62
C GLY A 146 -26.54 -23.98 18.46
N ARG A 147 -26.32 -23.27 17.34
CA ARG A 147 -25.57 -23.86 16.20
C ARG A 147 -24.32 -23.04 15.86
N PHE A 148 -23.15 -23.67 16.01
CA PHE A 148 -21.84 -23.05 15.78
C PHE A 148 -21.74 -22.37 14.40
N GLU A 149 -22.37 -22.95 13.39
CA GLU A 149 -22.35 -22.47 12.01
C GLU A 149 -23.12 -21.16 11.82
N GLU A 150 -24.27 -21.02 12.48
CA GLU A 150 -25.07 -19.78 12.46
C GLU A 150 -24.35 -18.66 13.22
N ALA A 151 -23.63 -19.01 14.29
CA ALA A 151 -22.78 -18.06 15.02
C ALA A 151 -21.63 -17.53 14.14
N VAL A 152 -20.98 -18.37 13.33
CA VAL A 152 -19.88 -17.97 12.42
C VAL A 152 -20.35 -16.93 11.41
N ILE A 153 -21.52 -17.15 10.79
CA ILE A 153 -22.12 -16.18 9.86
C ILE A 153 -22.41 -14.86 10.58
N ALA A 154 -22.94 -14.93 11.80
CA ALA A 154 -23.23 -13.74 12.58
C ALA A 154 -21.96 -12.97 12.99
N TYR A 155 -20.87 -13.67 13.31
CA TYR A 155 -19.55 -13.06 13.52
C TYR A 155 -19.01 -12.41 12.25
N LEU A 156 -19.19 -13.02 11.08
CA LEU A 156 -18.75 -12.45 9.80
C LEU A 156 -19.41 -11.07 9.54
N PHE A 157 -20.69 -10.90 9.90
CA PHE A 157 -21.36 -9.59 9.84
C PHE A 157 -20.81 -8.56 10.84
N ILE A 158 -20.28 -8.98 11.98
CA ILE A 158 -19.60 -8.06 12.92
C ILE A 158 -18.25 -7.64 12.34
N VAL A 159 -17.53 -8.60 11.78
CA VAL A 159 -16.16 -8.42 11.28
C VAL A 159 -16.15 -7.52 10.05
N ASN A 160 -17.16 -7.61 9.18
CA ASN A 160 -17.36 -6.70 8.05
C ASN A 160 -17.56 -5.22 8.46
N LEU A 161 -17.73 -4.90 9.76
CA LEU A 161 -17.76 -3.53 10.26
C LEU A 161 -16.36 -2.99 10.63
N LEU A 162 -15.36 -3.86 10.80
CA LEU A 162 -13.99 -3.48 11.17
C LEU A 162 -13.28 -2.54 10.18
N PRO A 163 -13.54 -2.55 8.86
CA PRO A 163 -12.91 -1.63 7.92
C PRO A 163 -13.09 -0.15 8.25
N ILE A 164 -14.00 0.21 9.17
CA ILE A 164 -14.15 1.60 9.63
C ILE A 164 -12.85 2.16 10.24
N ILE A 165 -11.98 1.30 10.77
CA ILE A 165 -10.66 1.67 11.34
C ILE A 165 -9.71 2.19 10.24
N ILE A 166 -9.92 1.84 8.96
CA ILE A 166 -9.09 2.30 7.84
C ILE A 166 -9.10 3.84 7.74
N VAL A 167 -10.23 4.48 7.99
CA VAL A 167 -10.39 5.94 7.84
C VAL A 167 -9.42 6.72 8.75
N PRO A 168 -9.41 6.53 10.08
CA PRO A 168 -8.47 7.22 10.95
C PRO A 168 -7.01 6.82 10.70
N LEU A 169 -6.73 5.56 10.32
CA LEU A 169 -5.38 5.14 9.92
C LEU A 169 -4.87 5.94 8.71
N MET A 170 -5.72 6.11 7.69
CA MET A 170 -5.37 6.90 6.50
C MET A 170 -5.18 8.39 6.82
N TRP A 171 -5.93 8.96 7.76
CA TRP A 171 -5.72 10.35 8.19
C TRP A 171 -4.37 10.52 8.90
N TYR A 172 -3.98 9.55 9.73
CA TYR A 172 -2.67 9.54 10.36
C TYR A 172 -1.54 9.48 9.32
N GLU A 173 -1.73 8.68 8.27
CA GLU A 173 -0.76 8.48 7.18
C GLU A 173 -0.78 9.58 6.11
N SER A 174 -1.83 10.42 6.07
CA SER A 174 -2.06 11.42 5.01
C SER A 174 -0.91 12.40 4.81
N ARG A 175 -0.18 12.77 5.87
CA ARG A 175 1.03 13.63 5.75
C ARG A 175 2.12 12.98 4.92
N LYS A 176 2.36 11.68 5.15
CA LYS A 176 3.38 10.92 4.43
C LYS A 176 2.95 10.70 2.97
N VAL A 177 1.66 10.39 2.75
CA VAL A 177 1.10 10.24 1.40
C VAL A 177 1.20 11.54 0.60
N ALA A 178 0.94 12.70 1.21
CA ALA A 178 1.15 13.99 0.55
C ALA A 178 2.63 14.20 0.13
N GLY A 179 3.58 13.79 0.99
CA GLY A 179 5.01 13.82 0.66
C GLY A 179 5.39 12.95 -0.55
N ILE A 180 4.76 11.79 -0.71
CA ILE A 180 4.96 10.92 -1.88
C ILE A 180 4.40 11.56 -3.14
N LEU A 181 3.19 12.13 -3.08
CA LEU A 181 2.61 12.82 -4.23
C LEU A 181 3.48 13.98 -4.68
N ASN A 182 4.03 14.75 -3.74
CA ASN A 182 5.00 15.81 -4.05
C ASN A 182 6.29 15.23 -4.68
N SER A 183 6.79 14.11 -4.15
CA SER A 183 7.96 13.41 -4.70
C SER A 183 7.74 12.90 -6.13
N MET A 184 6.52 12.46 -6.47
CA MET A 184 6.13 12.07 -7.83
C MET A 184 6.18 13.27 -8.79
N MET A 185 5.67 14.44 -8.36
CA MET A 185 5.75 15.67 -9.17
C MET A 185 7.20 16.13 -9.39
N ASP A 186 8.03 16.03 -8.36
CA ASP A 186 9.45 16.36 -8.46
C ASP A 186 10.20 15.41 -9.38
N PHE A 187 9.90 14.11 -9.30
CA PHE A 187 10.42 13.10 -10.20
C PHE A 187 10.06 13.44 -11.65
N GLU A 188 8.79 13.73 -11.95
CA GLU A 188 8.34 14.11 -13.29
C GLU A 188 9.09 15.34 -13.84
N THR A 189 9.32 16.34 -12.98
CA THR A 189 10.03 17.57 -13.36
C THR A 189 11.48 17.29 -13.73
N ILE A 190 12.17 16.46 -12.94
CA ILE A 190 13.58 16.12 -13.15
C ILE A 190 13.72 15.16 -14.34
N TYR A 191 12.75 14.27 -14.51
CA TYR A 191 12.67 13.37 -15.65
C TYR A 191 12.58 14.15 -16.96
N ASN A 192 11.65 15.11 -17.05
CA ASN A 192 11.50 15.93 -18.25
C ASN A 192 12.79 16.72 -18.57
N LYS A 193 13.48 17.24 -17.54
CA LYS A 193 14.78 17.92 -17.72
C LYS A 193 15.90 16.99 -18.19
N THR A 194 15.89 15.73 -17.76
CA THR A 194 16.97 14.76 -18.07
C THR A 194 16.76 14.09 -19.43
N ALA A 195 15.53 13.60 -19.68
CA ALA A 195 15.19 12.86 -20.88
C ALA A 195 14.75 13.75 -22.05
N GLY A 196 14.49 15.05 -21.79
CA GLY A 196 14.02 16.01 -22.80
C GLY A 196 12.62 15.72 -23.32
N LYS A 197 11.86 14.86 -22.62
CA LYS A 197 10.52 14.45 -23.01
C LYS A 197 9.59 14.28 -21.81
N SER A 198 8.31 14.44 -22.10
CA SER A 198 7.25 14.17 -21.13
C SER A 198 7.22 12.70 -20.74
N LEU A 199 6.98 12.43 -19.46
CA LEU A 199 6.70 11.07 -18.99
C LEU A 199 5.32 10.65 -19.55
N HIS A 200 5.27 9.55 -20.28
CA HIS A 200 4.02 9.00 -20.82
C HIS A 200 3.59 7.82 -19.94
N VAL A 201 2.47 7.95 -19.25
CA VAL A 201 1.93 6.92 -18.34
C VAL A 201 0.44 6.77 -18.64
N ASP A 202 0.07 5.74 -19.39
CA ASP A 202 -1.31 5.53 -19.84
C ASP A 202 -2.17 4.80 -18.79
N LEU A 203 -2.37 5.46 -17.64
CA LEU A 203 -3.18 4.90 -16.53
C LEU A 203 -4.57 5.53 -16.41
N GLN A 204 -4.84 6.65 -17.10
CA GLN A 204 -6.06 7.44 -16.88
C GLN A 204 -7.35 6.67 -17.21
N THR A 205 -7.38 5.95 -18.34
CA THR A 205 -8.54 5.14 -18.74
C THR A 205 -8.78 4.02 -17.75
N LYS A 206 -7.73 3.29 -17.36
CA LYS A 206 -7.81 2.22 -16.35
C LYS A 206 -8.31 2.76 -15.01
N ALA A 207 -7.76 3.86 -14.52
CA ALA A 207 -8.14 4.48 -13.26
C ALA A 207 -9.61 4.96 -13.27
N THR A 208 -10.07 5.50 -14.39
CA THR A 208 -11.46 5.96 -14.55
C THR A 208 -12.43 4.78 -14.54
N VAL A 209 -12.12 3.71 -15.30
CA VAL A 209 -12.95 2.49 -15.35
C VAL A 209 -13.01 1.85 -13.97
N ILE A 210 -11.87 1.67 -13.29
CA ILE A 210 -11.83 1.09 -11.94
C ILE A 210 -12.61 1.94 -10.95
N SER A 211 -12.43 3.28 -10.98
CA SER A 211 -13.11 4.18 -10.05
C SER A 211 -14.63 4.27 -10.23
N LEU A 212 -15.16 3.87 -11.39
CA LEU A 212 -16.60 3.84 -11.65
C LEU A 212 -17.19 2.44 -11.46
N LEU A 213 -16.56 1.42 -12.03
CA LEU A 213 -17.09 0.06 -12.08
C LEU A 213 -16.91 -0.68 -10.76
N LEU A 214 -15.78 -0.50 -10.07
CA LEU A 214 -15.49 -1.24 -8.84
C LEU A 214 -16.45 -0.88 -7.68
N PRO A 215 -16.80 0.41 -7.43
CA PRO A 215 -17.82 0.76 -6.45
C PRO A 215 -19.19 0.16 -6.77
N LEU A 216 -19.60 0.22 -8.03
CA LEU A 216 -20.89 -0.34 -8.47
C LEU A 216 -20.93 -1.86 -8.26
N LEU A 217 -19.84 -2.56 -8.58
CA LEU A 217 -19.71 -3.98 -8.34
C LEU A 217 -19.77 -4.32 -6.85
N SER A 218 -19.01 -3.59 -6.00
CA SER A 218 -18.96 -3.83 -4.55
C SER A 218 -20.31 -3.58 -3.87
N ALA A 219 -20.95 -2.44 -4.14
CA ALA A 219 -22.27 -2.13 -3.60
C ALA A 219 -23.32 -3.13 -4.13
N GLY A 220 -23.22 -3.50 -5.41
CA GLY A 220 -24.07 -4.53 -6.01
C GLY A 220 -23.94 -5.89 -5.33
N SER A 221 -22.71 -6.34 -5.02
CA SER A 221 -22.50 -7.60 -4.31
C SER A 221 -23.09 -7.58 -2.91
N VAL A 222 -22.90 -6.50 -2.14
CA VAL A 222 -23.45 -6.40 -0.78
C VAL A 222 -24.97 -6.36 -0.78
N VAL A 223 -25.58 -5.59 -1.69
CA VAL A 223 -27.03 -5.52 -1.83
C VAL A 223 -27.60 -6.88 -2.24
N LEU A 224 -26.96 -7.58 -3.17
CA LEU A 224 -27.37 -8.92 -3.58
C LEU A 224 -27.29 -9.92 -2.42
N THR A 225 -26.17 -9.93 -1.68
CA THR A 225 -25.97 -10.81 -0.52
C THR A 225 -27.03 -10.54 0.55
N HIS A 226 -27.31 -9.26 0.86
CA HIS A 226 -28.35 -8.91 1.83
C HIS A 226 -29.77 -9.20 1.33
N TYR A 227 -30.07 -8.93 0.07
CA TYR A 227 -31.38 -9.24 -0.54
C TYR A 227 -31.67 -10.74 -0.49
N VAL A 228 -30.70 -11.56 -0.91
CA VAL A 228 -30.77 -13.02 -0.84
C VAL A 228 -30.96 -13.52 0.59
N THR A 229 -30.24 -12.92 1.55
CA THR A 229 -30.33 -13.31 2.96
C THR A 229 -31.67 -12.91 3.59
N VAL A 230 -32.25 -11.77 3.19
CA VAL A 230 -33.51 -11.25 3.73
C VAL A 230 -34.73 -11.96 3.16
N ILE A 231 -34.75 -12.33 1.87
CA ILE A 231 -35.92 -12.98 1.26
C ILE A 231 -36.29 -14.32 1.91
N LYS A 232 -35.31 -15.04 2.46
CA LYS A 232 -35.56 -16.34 3.11
C LYS A 232 -35.69 -16.25 4.63
N SER A 233 -35.46 -15.08 5.23
CA SER A 233 -35.81 -14.82 6.63
C SER A 233 -37.28 -14.38 6.65
N GLU A 234 -38.17 -15.35 6.50
CA GLU A 234 -39.62 -15.15 6.58
C GLU A 234 -39.96 -14.46 7.92
N GLU A 235 -40.89 -13.50 7.87
CA GLU A 235 -41.48 -12.78 9.02
C GLU A 235 -40.63 -11.74 9.79
N THR A 236 -40.17 -10.61 9.23
CA THR A 236 -40.05 -9.38 10.07
C THR A 236 -40.04 -8.06 9.28
N LYS A 237 -41.11 -7.25 9.45
CA LYS A 237 -41.22 -5.78 9.23
C LYS A 237 -40.11 -5.13 8.37
N ILE A 238 -40.25 -5.29 7.06
CA ILE A 238 -39.42 -4.68 6.02
C ILE A 238 -40.19 -3.43 5.57
N GLU A 239 -39.68 -2.22 5.79
CA GLU A 239 -39.38 -1.36 4.63
C GLU A 239 -38.44 -0.18 4.97
N LYS A 240 -38.31 0.23 6.24
CA LYS A 240 -37.51 1.41 6.63
C LYS A 240 -36.19 1.08 7.36
N THR A 241 -36.10 -0.05 8.05
CA THR A 241 -34.89 -0.45 8.80
C THR A 241 -33.83 -1.10 7.91
N PHE A 242 -34.24 -1.70 6.78
CA PHE A 242 -33.33 -2.42 5.87
C PHE A 242 -32.26 -1.51 5.27
N LEU A 243 -32.66 -0.35 4.73
CA LEU A 243 -31.71 0.60 4.13
C LEU A 243 -30.73 1.14 5.18
N LEU A 244 -31.21 1.40 6.40
CA LEU A 244 -30.38 1.90 7.49
C LEU A 244 -29.33 0.88 7.93
N GLN A 245 -29.66 -0.42 7.85
CA GLN A 245 -28.79 -1.52 8.28
C GLN A 245 -27.79 -1.94 7.19
N VAL A 246 -28.16 -1.89 5.91
CA VAL A 246 -27.31 -2.31 4.78
C VAL A 246 -26.31 -1.23 4.37
N LEU A 247 -26.66 0.05 4.54
CA LEU A 247 -25.84 1.18 4.11
C LEU A 247 -24.41 1.20 4.70
N PRO A 248 -24.18 0.88 5.99
CA PRO A 248 -22.83 0.78 6.55
C PRO A 248 -21.99 -0.32 5.90
N TYR A 249 -22.60 -1.47 5.59
CA TYR A 249 -21.91 -2.58 4.92
C TYR A 249 -21.52 -2.19 3.50
N CYS A 250 -22.42 -1.56 2.74
CA CYS A 250 -22.09 -1.07 1.39
C CYS A 250 -20.93 -0.07 1.45
N TYR A 251 -20.96 0.89 2.39
CA TYR A 251 -19.90 1.88 2.52
C TYR A 251 -18.55 1.25 2.87
N LEU A 252 -18.51 0.35 3.86
CA LEU A 252 -17.26 -0.26 4.34
C LEU A 252 -16.66 -1.27 3.35
N ASP A 253 -17.52 -1.99 2.63
CA ASP A 253 -17.09 -2.89 1.57
C ASP A 253 -16.50 -2.08 0.40
N THR A 254 -17.24 -1.07 -0.10
CA THR A 254 -16.73 -0.15 -1.13
C THR A 254 -15.44 0.53 -0.70
N LEU A 255 -15.33 0.96 0.57
CA LEU A 255 -14.11 1.53 1.13
C LEU A 255 -12.92 0.57 1.00
N THR A 256 -13.10 -0.69 1.38
CA THR A 256 -12.05 -1.72 1.33
C THR A 256 -11.57 -1.96 -0.11
N TYR A 257 -12.49 -2.16 -1.06
CA TYR A 257 -12.14 -2.35 -2.46
C TYR A 257 -11.46 -1.12 -3.07
N MET A 258 -11.93 0.09 -2.74
CA MET A 258 -11.36 1.31 -3.28
C MET A 258 -9.98 1.64 -2.70
N MET A 259 -9.69 1.22 -1.46
CA MET A 259 -8.34 1.24 -0.93
C MET A 259 -7.42 0.26 -1.65
N GLY A 260 -7.88 -0.95 -1.96
CA GLY A 260 -7.13 -1.88 -2.80
C GLY A 260 -6.88 -1.34 -4.22
N ALA A 261 -7.87 -0.67 -4.82
CA ALA A 261 -7.72 0.00 -6.11
C ALA A 261 -6.70 1.16 -6.08
N TYR A 262 -6.70 1.96 -5.01
CA TYR A 262 -5.70 2.99 -4.78
C TYR A 262 -4.28 2.42 -4.77
N TRP A 263 -4.07 1.33 -4.03
CA TRP A 263 -2.78 0.65 -3.97
C TRP A 263 -2.37 0.05 -5.31
N TYR A 264 -3.29 -0.64 -5.98
CA TYR A 264 -3.08 -1.19 -7.31
C TYR A 264 -2.60 -0.11 -8.28
N LEU A 265 -3.32 1.00 -8.39
CA LEU A 265 -3.00 2.08 -9.32
C LEU A 265 -1.68 2.78 -8.98
N ALA A 266 -1.38 2.97 -7.68
CA ALA A 266 -0.12 3.58 -7.26
C ALA A 266 1.09 2.67 -7.57
N CYS A 267 0.99 1.37 -7.29
CA CYS A 267 2.02 0.40 -7.64
C CYS A 267 2.20 0.28 -9.15
N GLU A 268 1.11 0.29 -9.92
CA GLU A 268 1.17 0.28 -11.39
C GLU A 268 1.81 1.57 -11.94
N ALA A 269 1.57 2.73 -11.32
CA ALA A 269 2.25 3.97 -11.69
C ALA A 269 3.76 3.90 -11.42
N LEU A 270 4.19 3.36 -10.27
CA LEU A 270 5.60 3.11 -9.94
C LEU A 270 6.27 2.14 -10.92
N SER A 271 5.57 1.05 -11.23
CA SER A 271 5.98 0.06 -12.23
C SER A 271 6.16 0.69 -13.62
N SER A 272 5.18 1.48 -14.06
CA SER A 272 5.20 2.16 -15.36
C SER A 272 6.35 3.18 -15.44
N MET A 273 6.57 3.96 -14.38
CA MET A 273 7.71 4.87 -14.27
C MET A 273 9.04 4.14 -14.41
N ALA A 274 9.19 2.98 -13.78
CA ALA A 274 10.41 2.17 -13.88
C ALA A 274 10.64 1.65 -15.30
N MET A 275 9.59 1.16 -15.96
CA MET A 275 9.66 0.66 -17.32
C MET A 275 10.08 1.75 -18.31
N VAL A 276 9.40 2.91 -18.28
CA VAL A 276 9.75 4.05 -19.14
C VAL A 276 11.18 4.51 -18.89
N LEU A 277 11.57 4.70 -17.63
CA LEU A 277 12.93 5.10 -17.27
C LEU A 277 13.98 4.12 -17.79
N SER A 278 13.71 2.82 -17.69
CA SER A 278 14.63 1.76 -18.10
C SER A 278 14.79 1.68 -19.63
N GLU A 279 13.71 1.86 -20.38
CA GLU A 279 13.74 1.88 -21.84
C GLU A 279 14.49 3.10 -22.36
N ASP A 280 14.25 4.25 -21.74
CA ASP A 280 14.88 5.50 -22.16
C ASP A 280 16.34 5.56 -21.78
N PHE A 281 16.71 4.99 -20.64
CA PHE A 281 18.10 4.73 -20.30
C PHE A 281 18.78 3.85 -21.36
N GLN A 282 18.18 2.71 -21.73
CA GLN A 282 18.75 1.81 -22.72
C GLN A 282 18.91 2.48 -24.09
N LYS A 283 17.94 3.29 -24.52
CA LYS A 283 18.02 4.10 -25.75
C LYS A 283 19.11 5.15 -25.68
N ALA A 284 19.22 5.86 -24.55
CA ALA A 284 20.25 6.88 -24.33
C ALA A 284 21.67 6.31 -24.36
N LEU A 285 21.86 5.03 -24.04
CA LEU A 285 23.17 4.37 -24.08
C LEU A 285 23.58 3.84 -25.45
N ARG A 286 22.64 3.58 -26.36
CA ARG A 286 22.96 3.14 -27.74
C ARG A 286 23.64 4.24 -28.57
N HIS A 287 23.37 5.49 -28.25
CA HIS A 287 24.04 6.64 -28.87
C HIS A 287 25.15 7.08 -27.91
N ILE A 288 26.41 6.77 -28.25
CA ILE A 288 27.67 7.09 -27.53
C ILE A 288 27.40 7.95 -26.29
N GLY A 289 27.11 7.29 -25.17
CA GLY A 289 26.57 7.95 -23.99
C GLY A 289 27.66 8.67 -23.21
N PRO A 290 27.61 10.01 -23.05
CA PRO A 290 28.48 10.70 -22.11
C PRO A 290 28.25 10.16 -20.69
N ALA A 291 29.32 9.94 -19.90
CA ALA A 291 29.23 9.47 -18.51
C ALA A 291 28.23 10.28 -17.65
N ARG A 292 28.05 11.56 -17.99
CA ARG A 292 27.06 12.47 -17.39
C ARG A 292 25.62 11.99 -17.53
N TYR A 293 25.23 11.39 -18.66
CA TYR A 293 23.88 10.87 -18.85
C TYR A 293 23.64 9.65 -17.96
N VAL A 294 24.60 8.72 -17.88
CA VAL A 294 24.53 7.56 -16.97
C VAL A 294 24.31 8.03 -15.54
N SER A 295 25.06 9.02 -15.09
CA SER A 295 24.94 9.59 -13.74
C SER A 295 23.55 10.21 -13.48
N ASN A 296 23.00 10.95 -14.44
CA ASN A 296 21.66 11.52 -14.32
C ASN A 296 20.56 10.45 -14.24
N TYR A 297 20.64 9.40 -15.07
CA TYR A 297 19.70 8.27 -15.02
C TYR A 297 19.84 7.47 -13.73
N ARG A 298 21.05 7.30 -13.20
CA ARG A 298 21.29 6.72 -11.88
C ARG A 298 20.60 7.53 -10.78
N ALA A 299 20.72 8.86 -10.81
CA ALA A 299 20.06 9.73 -9.84
C ALA A 299 18.52 9.65 -9.93
N LEU A 300 17.95 9.57 -11.14
CA LEU A 300 16.52 9.33 -11.35
C LEU A 300 16.09 7.98 -10.79
N TRP A 301 16.82 6.91 -11.09
CA TRP A 301 16.52 5.58 -10.57
C TRP A 301 16.58 5.53 -9.05
N LEU A 302 17.58 6.16 -8.43
CA LEU A 302 17.69 6.25 -6.96
C LEU A 302 16.47 6.96 -6.34
N ARG A 303 15.98 8.03 -6.98
CA ARG A 303 14.76 8.73 -6.55
C ARG A 303 13.51 7.84 -6.68
N LEU A 304 13.37 7.12 -7.80
CA LEU A 304 12.26 6.20 -8.02
C LEU A 304 12.30 5.04 -7.00
N SER A 305 13.47 4.46 -6.76
CA SER A 305 13.71 3.41 -5.76
C SER A 305 13.36 3.88 -4.35
N LYS A 306 13.79 5.10 -3.98
CA LYS A 306 13.38 5.74 -2.73
C LYS A 306 11.87 5.92 -2.65
N MET A 307 11.24 6.45 -3.68
CA MET A 307 9.79 6.68 -3.73
C MET A 307 8.99 5.38 -3.60
N CYS A 308 9.47 4.28 -4.19
CA CYS A 308 8.87 2.95 -4.06
C CYS A 308 8.85 2.46 -2.59
N ARG A 309 9.96 2.63 -1.86
CA ARG A 309 10.02 2.31 -0.43
C ARG A 309 9.20 3.27 0.43
N ASP A 310 9.30 4.56 0.14
CA ASP A 310 8.58 5.60 0.88
C ASP A 310 7.07 5.38 0.74
N PHE A 311 6.59 4.89 -0.41
CA PHE A 311 5.20 4.49 -0.61
C PHE A 311 4.73 3.41 0.37
N GLY A 312 5.44 2.28 0.44
CA GLY A 312 5.09 1.19 1.37
C GLY A 312 5.15 1.62 2.84
N THR A 313 6.15 2.43 3.21
CA THR A 313 6.29 2.94 4.59
C THR A 313 5.29 4.02 4.96
N ALA A 314 4.79 4.79 3.99
CA ALA A 314 3.80 5.82 4.23
C ALA A 314 2.40 5.27 4.48
N THR A 315 2.03 4.17 3.83
CA THR A 315 0.71 3.53 3.97
C THR A 315 0.81 2.19 4.73
N CYS A 316 1.83 2.06 5.58
CA CYS A 316 2.17 0.84 6.29
C CYS A 316 0.99 0.31 7.11
N TYR A 317 0.44 1.14 8.02
CA TYR A 317 -0.57 0.71 8.96
C TYR A 317 -1.87 0.33 8.25
N THR A 318 -2.26 1.12 7.26
CA THR A 318 -3.49 0.85 6.50
C THR A 318 -3.40 -0.47 5.75
N PHE A 319 -2.31 -0.72 5.02
CA PHE A 319 -2.19 -1.97 4.25
C PHE A 319 -1.86 -3.19 5.12
N THR A 320 -1.19 -3.02 6.25
CA THR A 320 -1.05 -4.10 7.24
C THR A 320 -2.43 -4.49 7.78
N PHE A 321 -3.25 -3.51 8.16
CA PHE A 321 -4.61 -3.76 8.63
C PHE A 321 -5.47 -4.41 7.55
N ILE A 322 -5.48 -3.89 6.32
CA ILE A 322 -6.24 -4.47 5.20
C ILE A 322 -5.79 -5.92 4.93
N SER A 323 -4.49 -6.21 4.90
CA SER A 323 -3.99 -7.56 4.66
C SER A 323 -4.43 -8.54 5.76
N LEU A 324 -4.37 -8.15 7.03
CA LEU A 324 -4.83 -8.98 8.15
C LEU A 324 -6.36 -9.15 8.14
N TYR A 325 -7.09 -8.06 7.87
CA TYR A 325 -8.53 -8.08 7.73
C TYR A 325 -8.98 -9.04 6.61
N LEU A 326 -8.37 -8.95 5.43
CA LEU A 326 -8.67 -9.85 4.30
C LEU A 326 -8.34 -11.29 4.64
N PHE A 327 -7.19 -11.57 5.26
CA PHE A 327 -6.85 -12.92 5.73
C PHE A 327 -7.94 -13.48 6.65
N PHE A 328 -8.43 -12.68 7.59
CA PHE A 328 -9.45 -13.09 8.54
C PHE A 328 -10.82 -13.31 7.88
N ILE A 329 -11.26 -12.40 7.00
CA ILE A 329 -12.50 -12.54 6.23
C ILE A 329 -12.47 -13.78 5.33
N ILE A 330 -11.37 -14.03 4.63
CA ILE A 330 -11.24 -15.22 3.77
C ILE A 330 -11.34 -16.48 4.63
N THR A 331 -10.62 -16.53 5.77
CA THR A 331 -10.64 -17.69 6.67
C THR A 331 -12.05 -17.97 7.18
N LEU A 332 -12.76 -16.96 7.70
CA LEU A 332 -14.13 -17.14 8.19
C LEU A 332 -15.12 -17.51 7.07
N SER A 333 -14.98 -16.92 5.89
CA SER A 333 -15.88 -17.19 4.76
C SER A 333 -15.71 -18.61 4.25
N ILE A 334 -14.46 -19.08 4.06
CA ILE A 334 -14.20 -20.45 3.62
C ILE A 334 -14.60 -21.46 4.71
N TYR A 335 -14.36 -21.13 5.98
CA TYR A 335 -14.81 -21.97 7.09
C TYR A 335 -16.34 -22.13 7.09
N GLY A 336 -17.08 -21.02 6.97
CA GLY A 336 -18.55 -21.05 6.90
C GLY A 336 -19.08 -21.84 5.70
N LEU A 337 -18.39 -21.79 4.55
CA LEU A 337 -18.73 -22.61 3.38
C LEU A 337 -18.45 -24.10 3.62
N MET A 338 -17.34 -24.43 4.27
CA MET A 338 -16.96 -25.82 4.53
C MET A 338 -17.82 -26.46 5.60
N SER A 339 -18.30 -25.71 6.60
CA SER A 339 -19.17 -26.25 7.65
C SER A 339 -20.53 -26.70 7.08
N GLN A 340 -21.09 -25.94 6.14
CA GLN A 340 -22.42 -26.23 5.56
C GLN A 340 -22.42 -27.31 4.47
N ILE A 341 -21.25 -27.78 4.04
CA ILE A 341 -21.17 -28.76 2.93
C ILE A 341 -21.83 -30.10 3.28
N SER A 342 -21.95 -30.43 4.56
CA SER A 342 -22.61 -31.64 5.07
C SER A 342 -24.14 -31.55 5.08
N GLU A 343 -24.69 -30.33 5.17
CA GLU A 343 -26.13 -30.08 5.27
C GLU A 343 -26.77 -29.69 3.93
N GLY A 344 -25.95 -29.36 2.93
CA GLY A 344 -26.35 -29.00 1.57
C GLY A 344 -26.26 -27.50 1.30
N PHE A 345 -25.95 -27.12 0.05
CA PHE A 345 -25.75 -25.71 -0.33
C PHE A 345 -27.05 -24.90 -0.22
N GLY A 346 -27.07 -23.97 0.73
CA GLY A 346 -28.09 -22.96 0.89
C GLY A 346 -27.81 -21.71 0.05
N VAL A 347 -28.82 -20.85 -0.07
CA VAL A 347 -28.67 -19.56 -0.80
C VAL A 347 -27.75 -18.58 -0.06
N LYS A 348 -27.60 -18.74 1.27
CA LYS A 348 -26.69 -17.94 2.12
C LYS A 348 -25.21 -18.24 1.80
N ASP A 349 -24.90 -19.47 1.40
CA ASP A 349 -23.54 -19.89 1.02
C ASP A 349 -23.04 -19.20 -0.25
N ILE A 350 -23.95 -18.85 -1.17
CA ILE A 350 -23.59 -18.10 -2.38
C ILE A 350 -22.97 -16.75 -1.99
N GLY A 351 -23.54 -16.06 -0.99
CA GLY A 351 -23.00 -14.80 -0.47
C GLY A 351 -21.61 -14.96 0.15
N LEU A 352 -21.40 -16.04 0.92
CA LEU A 352 -20.10 -16.37 1.51
C LEU A 352 -19.05 -16.72 0.43
N ALA A 353 -19.44 -17.46 -0.60
CA ALA A 353 -18.58 -17.83 -1.73
C ALA A 353 -18.11 -16.61 -2.52
N ILE A 354 -19.03 -15.69 -2.82
CA ILE A 354 -18.71 -14.43 -3.47
C ILE A 354 -17.76 -13.61 -2.60
N THR A 355 -18.06 -13.48 -1.30
CA THR A 355 -17.21 -12.72 -0.36
C THR A 355 -15.79 -13.30 -0.27
N ALA A 356 -15.67 -14.62 -0.17
CA ALA A 356 -14.39 -15.32 -0.16
C ALA A 356 -13.61 -15.09 -1.46
N ALA A 357 -14.26 -15.31 -2.61
CA ALA A 357 -13.62 -15.15 -3.92
C ALA A 357 -13.13 -13.71 -4.15
N CYS A 358 -13.97 -12.71 -3.87
CA CYS A 358 -13.60 -11.31 -4.05
C CYS A 358 -12.49 -10.87 -3.07
N SER A 359 -12.52 -11.35 -1.83
CA SER A 359 -11.48 -11.06 -0.84
C SER A 359 -10.13 -11.71 -1.20
N VAL A 360 -10.13 -12.95 -1.69
CA VAL A 360 -8.92 -13.62 -2.21
C VAL A 360 -8.35 -12.86 -3.41
N CYS A 361 -9.21 -12.47 -4.36
CA CYS A 361 -8.81 -11.67 -5.51
C CYS A 361 -8.19 -10.34 -5.09
N LEU A 362 -8.81 -9.62 -4.14
CA LEU A 362 -8.30 -8.35 -3.65
C LEU A 362 -6.93 -8.49 -2.98
N LEU A 363 -6.77 -9.49 -2.11
CA LEU A 363 -5.49 -9.78 -1.46
C LEU A 363 -4.42 -10.16 -2.49
N PHE A 364 -4.79 -10.96 -3.50
CA PHE A 364 -3.91 -11.31 -4.61
C PHE A 364 -3.43 -10.06 -5.35
N PHE A 365 -4.33 -9.15 -5.75
CA PHE A 365 -3.94 -7.93 -6.46
C PHE A 365 -3.03 -7.04 -5.62
N ILE A 366 -3.30 -6.88 -4.31
CA ILE A 366 -2.43 -6.12 -3.40
C ILE A 366 -1.01 -6.69 -3.41
N CYS A 367 -0.87 -8.01 -3.26
CA CYS A 367 0.43 -8.68 -3.24
C CYS A 367 1.13 -8.72 -4.62
N ASP A 368 0.37 -8.96 -5.68
CA ASP A 368 0.87 -9.13 -7.04
C ASP A 368 1.40 -7.82 -7.62
N THR A 369 0.63 -6.74 -7.50
CA THR A 369 1.03 -5.45 -8.09
C THR A 369 2.19 -4.84 -7.34
N SER A 370 2.29 -5.05 -6.02
CA SER A 370 3.46 -4.66 -5.23
C SER A 370 4.72 -5.42 -5.64
N HIS A 371 4.57 -6.72 -5.89
CA HIS A 371 5.64 -7.56 -6.38
C HIS A 371 6.10 -7.10 -7.76
N ASN A 372 5.17 -6.82 -8.68
CA ASN A 372 5.46 -6.33 -10.01
C ASN A 372 6.19 -4.97 -9.97
N ALA A 373 5.71 -4.01 -9.16
CA ALA A 373 6.35 -2.72 -8.99
C ALA A 373 7.79 -2.85 -8.47
N SER A 374 7.99 -3.64 -7.40
CA SER A 374 9.31 -3.90 -6.83
C SER A 374 10.25 -4.60 -7.83
N HIS A 375 9.72 -5.58 -8.57
CA HIS A 375 10.45 -6.33 -9.59
C HIS A 375 10.86 -5.44 -10.77
N ASN A 376 10.00 -4.51 -11.20
CA ASN A 376 10.30 -3.65 -12.35
C ASN A 376 11.30 -2.55 -11.99
N VAL A 377 11.19 -1.95 -10.81
CA VAL A 377 12.15 -0.97 -10.32
C VAL A 377 13.54 -1.60 -10.12
N ARG A 378 13.62 -2.84 -9.63
CA ARG A 378 14.90 -3.52 -9.35
C ARG A 378 15.37 -4.40 -10.50
N THR A 379 14.72 -5.54 -10.68
CA THR A 379 15.20 -6.66 -11.51
C THR A 379 15.13 -6.36 -13.00
N MET A 380 14.01 -5.81 -13.50
CA MET A 380 13.93 -5.46 -14.93
C MET A 380 14.89 -4.33 -15.29
N PHE A 381 15.04 -3.35 -14.41
CA PHE A 381 16.00 -2.28 -14.60
C PHE A 381 17.43 -2.82 -14.66
N GLN A 382 17.83 -3.66 -13.70
CA GLN A 382 19.16 -4.29 -13.67
C GLN A 382 19.42 -5.14 -14.91
N LYS A 383 18.46 -5.96 -15.35
CA LYS A 383 18.56 -6.73 -16.60
C LYS A 383 18.81 -5.84 -17.81
N LYS A 384 18.12 -4.70 -17.90
CA LYS A 384 18.32 -3.74 -19.00
C LYS A 384 19.68 -3.05 -18.95
N ILE A 385 20.23 -2.76 -17.76
CA ILE A 385 21.61 -2.26 -17.63
C ILE A 385 22.60 -3.32 -18.13
N LEU A 386 22.46 -4.58 -17.70
CA LEU A 386 23.37 -5.68 -18.07
C LEU A 386 23.33 -6.03 -19.56
N MET A 387 22.25 -5.71 -20.26
CA MET A 387 22.12 -5.88 -21.71
C MET A 387 22.85 -4.80 -22.52
N VAL A 388 23.46 -3.80 -21.88
CA VAL A 388 24.23 -2.76 -22.58
C VAL A 388 25.63 -3.26 -22.88
N GLU A 389 26.04 -3.14 -24.15
CA GLU A 389 27.41 -3.46 -24.58
C GLU A 389 28.40 -2.41 -24.09
N LEU A 390 29.26 -2.80 -23.15
CA LEU A 390 30.27 -1.90 -22.55
C LEU A 390 31.46 -1.62 -23.47
N GLY A 391 31.70 -2.48 -24.48
CA GLY A 391 32.92 -2.47 -25.30
C GLY A 391 33.14 -1.20 -26.11
N TRP A 392 32.09 -0.44 -26.39
CA TRP A 392 32.14 0.81 -27.18
C TRP A 392 32.09 2.08 -26.31
N MET A 393 31.99 1.93 -24.98
CA MET A 393 31.82 3.06 -24.06
C MET A 393 33.17 3.55 -23.52
N ASN A 394 33.27 4.86 -23.25
CA ASN A 394 34.44 5.46 -22.59
C ASN A 394 34.66 4.87 -21.19
N SER A 395 35.90 4.86 -20.69
CA SER A 395 36.28 4.34 -19.37
C SER A 395 35.48 4.97 -18.22
N ASP A 396 35.18 6.27 -18.33
CA ASP A 396 34.38 7.00 -17.35
C ASP A 396 32.93 6.53 -17.32
N ALA A 397 32.37 6.22 -18.49
CA ALA A 397 31.00 5.73 -18.60
C ALA A 397 30.89 4.27 -18.11
N GLN A 398 31.89 3.44 -18.39
CA GLN A 398 31.99 2.08 -17.82
C GLN A 398 32.07 2.12 -16.29
N THR A 399 32.84 3.07 -15.75
CA THR A 399 32.97 3.27 -14.30
C THR A 399 31.64 3.71 -13.67
N GLU A 400 30.92 4.65 -14.29
CA GLU A 400 29.57 5.03 -13.84
C GLU A 400 28.55 3.89 -13.95
N ILE A 401 28.61 3.05 -14.99
CA ILE A 401 27.74 1.88 -15.11
C ILE A 401 28.05 0.86 -14.00
N ASN A 402 29.31 0.61 -13.70
CA ASN A 402 29.69 -0.25 -12.57
C ASN A 402 29.20 0.31 -11.23
N MET A 403 29.32 1.63 -11.02
CA MET A 403 28.74 2.30 -9.85
C MET A 403 27.21 2.18 -9.83
N PHE A 404 26.54 2.25 -10.98
CA PHE A 404 25.10 2.09 -11.07
C PHE A 404 24.67 0.66 -10.76
N LEU A 405 25.28 -0.36 -11.36
CA LEU A 405 25.04 -1.77 -11.06
C LEU A 405 25.20 -2.05 -9.57
N ARG A 406 26.30 -1.60 -8.97
CA ARG A 406 26.51 -1.69 -7.52
C ARG A 406 25.41 -0.99 -6.72
N SER A 407 24.96 0.18 -7.18
CA SER A 407 23.83 0.90 -6.55
C SER A 407 22.52 0.12 -6.64
N THR A 408 22.29 -0.62 -7.74
CA THR A 408 21.10 -1.48 -7.91
C THR A 408 21.16 -2.75 -7.07
N GLU A 409 22.35 -3.31 -6.86
CA GLU A 409 22.56 -4.48 -6.01
C GLU A 409 22.40 -4.15 -4.53
N MET A 410 22.99 -3.03 -4.09
CA MET A 410 22.99 -2.61 -2.69
C MET A 410 21.64 -2.06 -2.22
N ASN A 411 20.77 -1.64 -3.13
CA ASN A 411 19.55 -0.93 -2.80
C ASN A 411 18.30 -1.74 -3.20
N THR A 412 17.69 -2.43 -2.22
CA THR A 412 16.44 -3.16 -2.45
C THR A 412 15.28 -2.16 -2.60
N ALA A 413 14.76 -2.03 -3.81
CA ALA A 413 13.58 -1.22 -4.10
C ALA A 413 12.27 -1.99 -3.81
N SER A 414 12.21 -2.74 -2.70
CA SER A 414 11.03 -3.51 -2.33
C SER A 414 10.02 -2.65 -1.59
N ILE A 415 8.74 -2.80 -1.95
CA ILE A 415 7.63 -2.23 -1.21
C ILE A 415 7.48 -3.03 0.08
N ASN A 416 7.97 -2.46 1.18
CA ASN A 416 7.82 -3.01 2.53
C ASN A 416 6.86 -2.16 3.35
N LEU A 417 6.11 -2.80 4.26
CA LEU A 417 5.27 -2.11 5.23
C LEU A 417 6.09 -1.88 6.50
N GLY A 418 6.80 -0.75 6.55
CA GLY A 418 7.48 -0.30 7.77
C GLY A 418 8.60 -1.23 8.26
N GLY A 419 9.15 -2.07 7.38
CA GLY A 419 10.16 -3.08 7.72
C GLY A 419 9.61 -4.37 8.36
N PHE A 420 8.30 -4.49 8.58
CA PHE A 420 7.71 -5.72 9.15
C PHE A 420 7.73 -6.87 8.15
N PHE A 421 7.28 -6.61 6.93
CA PHE A 421 7.32 -7.58 5.84
C PHE A 421 7.28 -6.89 4.47
N ASP A 422 7.79 -7.58 3.45
CA ASP A 422 7.65 -7.17 2.05
C ASP A 422 6.27 -7.59 1.52
N VAL A 423 5.56 -6.66 0.87
CA VAL A 423 4.29 -6.98 0.21
C VAL A 423 4.61 -7.62 -1.14
N ASN A 424 4.54 -8.94 -1.21
CA ASN A 424 4.88 -9.69 -2.41
C ASN A 424 4.06 -10.98 -2.56
N ARG A 425 4.25 -11.69 -3.67
CA ARG A 425 3.60 -12.99 -3.92
C ARG A 425 3.94 -14.06 -2.88
N THR A 426 5.07 -13.96 -2.19
CA THR A 426 5.46 -14.90 -1.12
C THR A 426 4.59 -14.69 0.11
N LEU A 427 4.29 -13.44 0.49
CA LEU A 427 3.35 -13.12 1.55
C LEU A 427 1.97 -13.73 1.27
N PHE A 428 1.46 -13.56 0.04
CA PHE A 428 0.18 -14.16 -0.37
C PHE A 428 0.16 -15.69 -0.20
N LYS A 429 1.19 -16.37 -0.72
CA LYS A 429 1.33 -17.83 -0.58
C LYS A 429 1.41 -18.26 0.88
N SER A 430 2.17 -17.53 1.70
CA SER A 430 2.30 -17.81 3.13
C SER A 430 0.96 -17.66 3.85
N LEU A 431 0.22 -16.57 3.59
CA LEU A 431 -1.09 -16.35 4.19
C LEU A 431 -2.10 -17.43 3.76
N LEU A 432 -2.12 -17.82 2.49
CA LEU A 432 -2.98 -18.93 2.03
C LEU A 432 -2.62 -20.27 2.66
N ALA A 433 -1.33 -20.59 2.77
CA ALA A 433 -0.90 -21.83 3.42
C ALA A 433 -1.32 -21.85 4.90
N THR A 434 -1.06 -20.76 5.63
CA THR A 434 -1.47 -20.60 7.03
C THR A 434 -2.98 -20.70 7.19
N MET A 435 -3.75 -20.06 6.30
CA MET A 435 -5.21 -20.15 6.28
C MET A 435 -5.67 -21.60 6.13
N VAL A 436 -5.14 -22.35 5.16
CA VAL A 436 -5.49 -23.76 4.94
C VAL A 436 -5.17 -24.60 6.17
N THR A 437 -4.00 -24.38 6.80
CA THR A 437 -3.65 -25.08 8.05
C THR A 437 -4.67 -24.79 9.15
N TYR A 438 -5.07 -23.54 9.36
CA TYR A 438 -6.07 -23.19 10.35
C TYR A 438 -7.45 -23.79 10.03
N LEU A 439 -7.87 -23.76 8.77
CA LEU A 439 -9.14 -24.35 8.33
C LEU A 439 -9.19 -25.85 8.60
N VAL A 440 -8.11 -26.58 8.29
CA VAL A 440 -8.03 -28.02 8.58
C VAL A 440 -8.18 -28.30 10.07
N VAL A 441 -7.51 -27.52 10.91
CA VAL A 441 -7.59 -27.67 12.37
C VAL A 441 -9.01 -27.37 12.88
N LEU A 442 -9.65 -26.30 12.39
CA LEU A 442 -11.02 -25.94 12.77
C LEU A 442 -12.02 -27.02 12.37
N LEU A 443 -11.89 -27.59 11.16
CA LEU A 443 -12.74 -28.68 10.70
C LEU A 443 -12.54 -29.96 11.52
N GLN A 444 -11.30 -30.28 11.89
CA GLN A 444 -11.01 -31.43 12.76
C GLN A 444 -11.67 -31.29 14.12
N PHE A 445 -11.63 -30.09 14.72
CA PHE A 445 -12.32 -29.83 15.98
C PHE A 445 -13.84 -29.99 15.84
N GLN A 446 -14.43 -29.50 14.75
CA GLN A 446 -15.86 -29.65 14.50
C GLN A 446 -16.28 -31.13 14.40
N ILE A 447 -15.54 -31.95 13.64
CA ILE A 447 -15.83 -33.39 13.49
C ILE A 447 -15.66 -34.14 14.82
N SER A 448 -14.76 -33.67 15.70
CA SER A 448 -14.47 -34.33 16.98
C SER A 448 -15.51 -34.10 18.08
N ILE A 449 -16.44 -33.14 17.91
CA ILE A 449 -17.49 -32.86 18.90
C ILE A 449 -18.59 -33.92 18.75
N PRO A 450 -18.85 -34.76 19.77
CA PRO A 450 -19.91 -35.76 19.69
C PRO A 450 -21.27 -35.09 19.52
N GLU A 451 -22.06 -35.52 18.54
CA GLU A 451 -23.49 -35.18 18.49
C GLU A 451 -24.16 -35.68 19.78
N ASP A 452 -25.02 -34.84 20.38
CA ASP A 452 -25.70 -35.16 21.64
C ASP A 452 -26.31 -36.58 21.58
N PRO A 453 -26.03 -37.46 22.54
CA PRO A 453 -26.46 -38.86 22.50
C PRO A 453 -27.99 -39.01 22.43
N ALA A 454 -28.75 -37.98 22.82
CA ALA A 454 -30.20 -37.93 22.66
C ALA A 454 -30.65 -37.92 21.18
N VAL A 455 -29.93 -37.23 20.30
CA VAL A 455 -30.25 -37.14 18.86
C VAL A 455 -29.84 -38.43 18.13
N ALA A 456 -28.73 -39.03 18.53
CA ALA A 456 -28.27 -40.32 18.01
C ALA A 456 -29.25 -41.47 18.37
N VAL A 457 -29.83 -41.46 19.58
CA VAL A 457 -30.84 -42.45 20.00
C VAL A 457 -32.16 -42.25 19.25
N ILE A 458 -32.58 -41.01 18.99
CA ILE A 458 -33.81 -40.73 18.21
C ILE A 458 -33.65 -41.18 16.75
N LYS A 459 -32.52 -40.91 16.09
CA LYS A 459 -32.24 -41.43 14.73
C LYS A 459 -32.24 -42.97 14.69
N ARG A 460 -31.69 -43.62 15.72
CA ARG A 460 -31.67 -45.09 15.82
C ARG A 460 -33.08 -45.67 16.00
N ASN A 461 -33.90 -45.06 16.84
CA ASN A 461 -35.27 -45.54 17.09
C ASN A 461 -36.20 -45.33 15.88
N ILE A 462 -35.98 -44.29 15.08
CA ILE A 462 -36.73 -44.10 13.81
C ILE A 462 -36.33 -45.17 12.79
N SER A 463 -35.03 -45.50 12.68
CA SER A 463 -34.56 -46.56 11.76
C SER A 463 -34.98 -47.98 12.14
N VAL A 464 -35.35 -48.22 13.41
CA VAL A 464 -35.83 -49.54 13.89
C VAL A 464 -37.35 -49.69 13.72
N HIS A 465 -38.09 -48.59 13.50
CA HIS A 465 -39.53 -48.64 13.26
C HIS A 465 -39.93 -48.74 11.77
N GLU A 466 -38.97 -48.61 10.85
CA GLU A 466 -39.18 -48.80 9.40
C GLU A 466 -38.75 -50.19 8.87
N SER A 467 -38.36 -51.11 9.75
CA SER A 467 -37.98 -52.50 9.41
C SER A 467 -39.02 -53.53 9.82
#